data_AF-A0A8H3HB21-F1
#
_entry.id   AF-A0A8H3HB21-F1
#
_cell.length_a   1.000
_cell.length_b   1.000
_cell.length_c   1.000
_cell.angle_alpha   90.00
_cell.angle_beta   90.00
_cell.angle_gamma   90.00
#
_symmetry.space_group_name_H-M   'P 1'
#
loop_
_entity.id
_entity.type
_entity.pdbx_description
1 polymer ?
#
loop_
_entity_poly.entity_id
_entity_poly.type
_entity_poly.pdbx_seq_one_letter_code
_entity_poly.pdbx_strand_id
1 'polypeptide(L)'
;MNTALPEDYPSISSASQSAQSSEIGFMHVPPGLNTRRLIDDFVRNYRSRLPKSVRKVRCSLCQDRAESDKPWKTKPTELIRHIMAHNGVRWYQCHISDCSQGAPQFTTKDQGRIHLEKYHGEPVSKLIELDLDLVF
;
A
#
# COMPACT_ATOMS: atom_id res chain seq x y z
N MET A 1 21.64 -55.72 35.87
CA MET A 1 21.41 -56.49 34.63
C MET A 1 19.91 -56.64 34.44
N ASN A 2 19.44 -56.50 33.19
CA ASN A 2 18.06 -56.57 32.67
C ASN A 2 17.21 -55.29 32.88
N THR A 3 17.07 -54.37 31.92
CA THR A 3 16.39 -54.38 30.59
C THR A 3 14.86 -54.35 30.69
N ALA A 4 14.26 -53.20 30.35
CA ALA A 4 13.06 -53.02 29.52
C ALA A 4 12.34 -51.67 29.83
N LEU A 5 12.35 -50.76 28.84
CA LEU A 5 11.23 -49.84 28.55
C LEU A 5 10.00 -50.69 28.16
N PRO A 6 8.74 -50.23 28.30
CA PRO A 6 8.20 -49.33 27.25
C PRO A 6 6.98 -48.42 27.59
N GLU A 7 6.82 -47.41 26.72
CA GLU A 7 5.64 -46.67 26.23
C GLU A 7 4.60 -46.10 27.22
N ASP A 8 4.40 -44.77 27.19
CA ASP A 8 3.08 -44.23 26.80
C ASP A 8 3.16 -42.78 26.29
N TYR A 9 2.99 -42.66 24.99
CA TYR A 9 2.30 -41.61 24.23
C TYR A 9 2.62 -40.10 24.43
N PRO A 10 3.25 -39.44 23.44
CA PRO A 10 3.19 -37.99 23.33
C PRO A 10 1.79 -37.53 22.89
N SER A 11 1.18 -36.64 23.68
CA SER A 11 -0.06 -35.95 23.30
C SER A 11 0.19 -34.98 22.16
N ILE A 12 0.05 -35.48 20.94
CA ILE A 12 -0.19 -34.71 19.71
C ILE A 12 -1.55 -34.03 19.82
N SER A 13 -1.56 -32.77 20.24
CA SER A 13 -2.68 -31.87 19.94
C SER A 13 -2.44 -31.23 18.58
N SER A 14 -2.93 -31.95 17.58
CA SER A 14 -3.14 -31.50 16.21
C SER A 14 -4.13 -30.32 16.19
N ALA A 15 -3.61 -29.11 16.04
CA ALA A 15 -4.37 -28.01 15.46
C ALA A 15 -3.73 -27.66 14.12
N SER A 16 -3.92 -28.55 13.15
CA SER A 16 -3.68 -28.28 11.73
C SER A 16 -4.71 -27.25 11.25
N GLN A 17 -4.48 -25.98 11.57
CA GLN A 17 -5.02 -24.92 10.74
C GLN A 17 -4.15 -24.86 9.50
N SER A 18 -4.56 -25.61 8.48
CA SER A 18 -4.08 -25.45 7.12
C SER A 18 -4.42 -24.02 6.68
N ALA A 19 -3.55 -23.08 7.04
CA ALA A 19 -3.52 -21.76 6.47
C ALA A 19 -3.33 -21.99 4.97
N GLN A 20 -4.38 -21.75 4.20
CA GLN A 20 -4.30 -21.67 2.75
C GLN A 20 -3.17 -20.69 2.44
N SER A 21 -2.01 -21.21 2.05
CA SER A 21 -0.81 -20.42 1.81
C SER A 21 -1.07 -19.56 0.58
N SER A 22 -1.67 -18.39 0.80
CA SER A 22 -1.85 -17.41 -0.25
C SER A 22 -0.45 -16.93 -0.63
N GLU A 23 0.00 -17.33 -1.81
CA GLU A 23 1.29 -16.90 -2.35
C GLU A 23 1.40 -15.37 -2.27
N ILE A 24 2.51 -14.90 -1.66
CA ILE A 24 2.86 -13.48 -1.58
C ILE A 24 3.75 -13.19 -2.78
N GLY A 25 3.27 -12.33 -3.68
CA GLY A 25 4.06 -11.88 -4.82
C GLY A 25 5.10 -10.84 -4.41
N PHE A 26 5.98 -10.50 -5.34
CA PHE A 26 6.94 -9.41 -5.19
C PHE A 26 6.72 -8.37 -6.29
N MET A 27 6.76 -7.09 -5.93
CA MET A 27 6.59 -5.96 -6.82
C MET A 27 7.89 -5.15 -6.83
N HIS A 28 8.61 -5.24 -7.95
CA HIS A 28 9.77 -4.39 -8.19
C HIS A 28 9.31 -3.04 -8.76
N VAL A 29 9.42 -1.99 -7.96
CA VAL A 29 9.03 -0.64 -8.35
C VAL A 29 10.21 0.07 -9.03
N PRO A 30 10.09 0.47 -10.31
CA PRO A 30 11.15 1.21 -10.99
C PRO A 30 11.30 2.64 -10.41
N PRO A 31 12.52 3.21 -10.47
CA PRO A 31 12.72 4.62 -10.14
C PRO A 31 11.97 5.52 -11.14
N GLY A 32 11.71 6.78 -10.75
CA GLY A 32 11.17 7.79 -11.66
C GLY A 32 9.64 7.81 -11.83
N LEU A 33 8.88 7.04 -11.04
CA LEU A 33 7.42 7.12 -11.02
C LEU A 33 6.93 8.35 -10.22
N ASN A 34 7.11 9.54 -10.80
CA ASN A 34 6.87 10.85 -10.16
C ASN A 34 5.49 11.46 -10.44
N THR A 35 4.70 10.90 -11.36
CA THR A 35 3.32 11.33 -11.63
C THR A 35 2.32 10.22 -11.34
N ARG A 36 1.07 10.61 -11.06
CA ARG A 36 -0.03 9.66 -10.81
C ARG A 36 -0.22 8.71 -12.00
N ARG A 37 -0.21 9.24 -13.22
CA ARG A 37 -0.37 8.47 -14.45
C ARG A 37 0.69 7.38 -14.63
N LEU A 38 1.98 7.72 -14.42
CA LEU A 38 3.06 6.74 -14.51
C LEU A 38 2.87 5.61 -13.49
N ILE A 39 2.41 5.93 -12.28
CA ILE A 39 2.14 4.92 -11.25
C ILE A 39 0.91 4.08 -11.63
N ASP A 40 -0.17 4.69 -12.11
CA ASP A 40 -1.38 3.98 -12.54
C ASP A 40 -1.08 2.98 -13.67
N ASP A 41 -0.32 3.40 -14.68
CA ASP A 41 0.10 2.56 -15.80
C ASP A 41 0.99 1.41 -15.34
N PHE A 42 1.96 1.70 -14.47
CA PHE A 42 2.80 0.67 -13.85
C PHE A 42 1.98 -0.37 -13.09
N VAL A 43 1.05 0.05 -12.22
CA VAL A 43 0.24 -0.87 -11.42
C VAL A 43 -0.71 -1.69 -12.30
N ARG A 44 -1.29 -1.08 -13.34
CA ARG A 44 -2.13 -1.79 -14.31
C ARG A 44 -1.34 -2.89 -15.01
N ASN A 45 -0.15 -2.56 -15.51
CA ASN A 45 0.72 -3.51 -16.20
C ASN A 45 1.18 -4.63 -15.25
N TYR A 46 1.70 -4.27 -14.07
CA TYR A 46 2.12 -5.24 -13.04
C TYR A 46 1.02 -6.24 -12.70
N ARG A 47 -0.20 -5.76 -12.42
CA ARG A 47 -1.34 -6.63 -12.08
C ARG A 47 -1.74 -7.55 -13.22
N SER A 48 -1.59 -7.13 -14.48
CA SER A 48 -1.93 -7.97 -15.64
C SER A 48 -1.03 -9.21 -15.76
N ARG A 49 0.21 -9.11 -15.24
CA ARG A 49 1.20 -10.19 -15.23
C ARG A 49 1.19 -11.00 -13.93
N LEU A 50 0.40 -10.59 -12.94
CA LEU A 50 0.37 -11.23 -11.64
C LEU A 50 -0.59 -12.44 -11.64
N PRO A 51 -0.19 -13.60 -11.08
CA PRO A 51 -1.09 -14.74 -10.97
C PRO A 51 -2.35 -14.40 -10.16
N LYS A 52 -3.51 -14.93 -10.58
CA LYS A 52 -4.80 -14.68 -9.92
C LYS A 52 -4.85 -15.20 -8.47
N SER A 53 -3.99 -16.17 -8.12
CA SER A 53 -3.80 -16.69 -6.76
C SER A 53 -3.19 -15.66 -5.82
N VAL A 54 -2.37 -14.74 -6.33
CA VAL A 54 -1.64 -13.77 -5.52
C VAL A 54 -2.56 -12.62 -5.10
N ARG A 55 -2.84 -12.56 -3.80
CA ARG A 55 -3.69 -11.52 -3.20
C ARG A 55 -2.90 -10.43 -2.49
N LYS A 56 -1.64 -10.70 -2.16
CA LYS A 56 -0.76 -9.76 -1.48
C LYS A 56 0.63 -9.73 -2.11
N VAL A 57 1.30 -8.59 -2.04
CA VAL A 57 2.63 -8.38 -2.64
C VAL A 57 3.54 -7.61 -1.70
N ARG A 58 4.82 -7.96 -1.66
CA ARG A 58 5.88 -7.14 -1.06
C ARG A 58 6.38 -6.12 -2.07
N CYS A 59 6.85 -4.98 -1.61
CA CYS A 59 7.38 -3.90 -2.44
C CYS A 59 8.90 -3.80 -2.26
N SER A 60 9.64 -3.64 -3.36
CA SER A 60 11.10 -3.45 -3.32
C SER A 60 11.52 -2.21 -2.52
N LEU A 61 10.70 -1.16 -2.46
CA LEU A 61 11.02 0.09 -1.74
C LEU A 61 10.73 0.01 -0.23
N CYS A 62 10.03 -1.04 0.22
CA CYS A 62 9.77 -1.29 1.65
C CYS A 62 10.93 -2.00 2.34
N GLN A 63 11.76 -2.73 1.58
CA GLN A 63 12.75 -3.66 2.12
C GLN A 63 13.84 -2.95 2.94
N ASP A 64 14.14 -1.70 2.61
CA ASP A 64 15.11 -0.87 3.34
C ASP A 64 14.53 -0.16 4.57
N ARG A 65 13.23 -0.32 4.86
CA ARG A 65 12.57 0.27 6.03
C ARG A 65 12.34 -0.82 7.08
N ALA A 66 13.09 -0.76 8.17
CA ALA A 66 13.12 -1.74 9.27
C ALA A 66 11.74 -2.10 9.88
N GLU A 67 10.68 -1.34 9.60
CA GLU A 67 9.32 -1.56 10.10
C GLU A 67 8.29 -1.96 9.01
N SER A 68 8.72 -2.26 7.78
CA SER A 68 7.80 -2.29 6.61
C SER A 68 7.79 -3.56 5.76
N ASP A 69 8.20 -4.73 6.28
CA ASP A 69 8.00 -6.01 5.56
C ASP A 69 6.52 -6.49 5.54
N LYS A 70 5.58 -5.54 5.54
CA LYS A 70 4.15 -5.83 5.47
C LYS A 70 3.75 -6.03 4.00
N PRO A 71 3.19 -7.19 3.63
CA PRO A 71 2.68 -7.40 2.29
C PRO A 71 1.36 -6.62 2.08
N TRP A 72 1.27 -5.94 0.95
CA TRP A 72 0.16 -5.07 0.54
C TRP A 72 -0.87 -5.82 -0.29
N LYS A 73 -2.16 -5.49 -0.15
CA LYS A 73 -3.21 -6.08 -1.01
C LYS A 73 -2.96 -5.70 -2.47
N THR A 74 -3.20 -6.63 -3.38
CA THR A 74 -2.97 -6.38 -4.81
C THR A 74 -3.96 -5.41 -5.45
N LYS A 75 -5.02 -4.95 -4.74
CA LYS A 75 -6.02 -3.99 -5.22
C LYS A 75 -5.34 -2.74 -5.81
N PRO A 76 -5.75 -2.23 -7.00
CA PRO A 76 -4.98 -1.19 -7.69
C PRO A 76 -4.84 0.05 -6.81
N THR A 77 -5.94 0.52 -6.23
CA THR A 77 -5.97 1.71 -5.37
C THR A 77 -5.00 1.63 -4.19
N GLU A 78 -4.78 0.44 -3.63
CA GLU A 78 -3.84 0.24 -2.52
C GLU A 78 -2.39 0.31 -3.01
N LEU A 79 -2.08 -0.38 -4.10
CA LEU A 79 -0.74 -0.37 -4.69
C LEU A 79 -0.34 1.02 -5.18
N ILE A 80 -1.28 1.73 -5.81
CA ILE A 80 -1.01 3.07 -6.33
C ILE A 80 -0.70 4.03 -5.17
N ARG A 81 -1.58 4.11 -4.17
CA ARG A 81 -1.37 4.94 -2.97
C ARG A 81 -0.05 4.59 -2.26
N HIS A 82 0.27 3.29 -2.19
CA HIS A 82 1.49 2.81 -1.60
C HIS A 82 2.74 3.34 -2.33
N ILE A 83 2.80 3.23 -3.66
CA ILE A 83 3.92 3.73 -4.46
C ILE A 83 4.01 5.26 -4.39
N MET A 84 2.88 5.97 -4.44
CA MET A 84 2.85 7.43 -4.29
C MET A 84 3.51 7.89 -2.99
N ALA A 85 3.31 7.16 -1.88
CA ALA A 85 3.90 7.49 -0.60
C ALA A 85 5.43 7.34 -0.60
N HIS A 86 5.98 6.38 -1.35
CA HIS A 86 7.43 6.26 -1.53
C HIS A 86 8.00 7.40 -2.37
N ASN A 87 7.29 7.77 -3.44
CA ASN A 87 7.78 8.75 -4.42
C ASN A 87 7.39 10.18 -4.10
N GLY A 88 6.75 10.43 -2.94
CA GLY A 88 6.33 11.77 -2.52
C GLY A 88 5.22 12.38 -3.39
N VAL A 89 4.52 11.56 -4.20
CA VAL A 89 3.47 12.05 -5.09
C VAL A 89 2.24 12.42 -4.25
N ARG A 90 1.84 13.69 -4.37
CA ARG A 90 0.64 14.26 -3.76
C ARG A 90 -0.21 14.84 -4.88
N TRP A 91 -1.44 14.36 -4.99
CA TRP A 91 -2.35 14.60 -6.12
C TRP A 91 -3.66 15.25 -5.70
N TYR A 92 -3.84 15.52 -4.41
CA TYR A 92 -4.93 16.33 -3.91
C TYR A 92 -4.35 17.59 -3.31
N GLN A 93 -4.94 18.74 -3.58
CA GLN A 93 -4.50 20.03 -3.09
C GLN A 93 -5.67 20.80 -2.47
N CYS A 94 -5.43 21.40 -1.31
CA CYS A 94 -6.30 22.41 -0.76
C CYS A 94 -6.37 23.60 -1.73
N HIS A 95 -7.58 24.05 -2.08
CA HIS A 95 -7.76 25.16 -3.01
C HIS A 95 -7.32 26.52 -2.46
N ILE A 96 -7.11 26.62 -1.14
CA ILE A 96 -6.63 27.84 -0.49
C ILE A 96 -5.11 27.94 -0.69
N SER A 97 -4.70 28.91 -1.52
CA SER A 97 -3.31 29.11 -1.95
C SER A 97 -2.35 29.38 -0.80
N ASP A 98 -2.77 30.14 0.21
CA ASP A 98 -1.95 30.52 1.38
C ASP A 98 -2.35 29.73 2.63
N CYS A 99 -2.66 28.45 2.46
CA CYS A 99 -3.02 27.59 3.58
C CYS A 99 -1.82 27.36 4.51
N SER A 100 -1.72 28.16 5.57
CA SER A 100 -0.70 28.04 6.63
C SER A 100 -0.87 26.83 7.55
N GLN A 101 -1.99 26.11 7.41
CA GLN A 101 -2.38 24.97 8.26
C GLN A 101 -1.83 23.64 7.71
N GLY A 102 -0.51 23.45 7.82
CA GLY A 102 0.16 22.19 7.48
C GLY A 102 0.42 22.00 5.99
N ALA A 103 0.53 20.74 5.54
CA ALA A 103 0.81 20.46 4.13
C ALA A 103 -0.46 20.67 3.27
N PRO A 104 -0.46 21.59 2.28
CA PRO A 104 -1.63 21.86 1.45
C PRO A 104 -1.89 20.76 0.42
N GLN A 105 -1.02 19.76 0.33
CA GLN A 105 -1.08 18.66 -0.63
C GLN A 105 -1.11 17.31 0.06
N PHE A 106 -1.92 16.40 -0.48
CA PHE A 106 -2.23 15.10 0.11
C PHE A 106 -2.11 13.96 -0.89
N THR A 107 -1.78 12.77 -0.38
CA THR A 107 -1.71 11.54 -1.17
C THR A 107 -3.07 10.84 -1.22
N THR A 108 -4.03 11.18 -0.37
CA THR A 108 -5.41 10.64 -0.43
C THR A 108 -6.47 11.72 -0.30
N LYS A 109 -7.65 11.45 -0.87
CA LYS A 109 -8.80 12.35 -0.82
C LYS A 109 -9.28 12.55 0.62
N ASP A 110 -9.21 11.48 1.41
CA ASP A 110 -9.61 11.50 2.81
C ASP A 110 -8.69 12.40 3.68
N GLN A 111 -7.39 12.40 3.42
CA GLN A 111 -6.46 13.33 4.07
C GLN A 111 -6.83 14.79 3.75
N GLY A 112 -7.14 15.08 2.48
CA GLY A 112 -7.60 16.41 2.07
C GLY A 112 -8.97 16.79 2.65
N ARG A 113 -9.91 15.84 2.72
CA ARG A 113 -11.21 16.01 3.37
C ARG A 113 -11.05 16.40 4.84
N ILE A 114 -10.29 15.62 5.61
CA ILE A 114 -10.03 15.90 7.03
C ILE A 114 -9.40 17.28 7.20
N HIS A 115 -8.48 17.65 6.32
CA HIS A 115 -7.89 18.98 6.32
C HIS A 115 -8.93 20.08 6.08
N LEU A 116 -9.75 19.98 5.03
CA LEU A 116 -10.77 20.97 4.70
C LEU A 116 -11.81 21.13 5.80
N GLU A 117 -12.32 20.01 6.33
CA GLU A 117 -13.31 20.04 7.42
C GLU A 117 -12.73 20.66 8.69
N LYS A 118 -11.48 20.32 9.04
CA LYS A 118 -10.86 20.75 10.30
C LYS A 118 -10.39 22.20 10.29
N TYR A 119 -9.79 22.65 9.18
CA TYR A 119 -9.10 23.94 9.14
C TYR A 119 -9.90 25.03 8.43
N HIS A 120 -10.82 24.65 7.54
CA HIS A 120 -11.55 25.59 6.69
C HIS A 120 -13.07 25.48 6.85
N GLY A 121 -13.57 24.41 7.50
CA GLY A 121 -15.00 24.14 7.62
C GLY A 121 -15.66 23.86 6.27
N GLU A 122 -14.89 23.44 5.27
CA GLU A 122 -15.35 23.29 3.89
C GLU A 122 -15.51 21.82 3.48
N PRO A 123 -16.41 21.54 2.52
CA PRO A 123 -16.62 20.20 2.01
C PRO A 123 -15.48 19.74 1.08
N VAL A 124 -15.30 18.42 0.99
CA VAL A 124 -14.29 17.78 0.11
C VAL A 124 -14.44 18.12 -1.38
N SER A 125 -15.60 18.63 -1.82
CA SER A 125 -15.82 19.07 -3.20
C SER A 125 -14.94 20.28 -3.60
N LYS A 126 -14.38 20.98 -2.62
CA LYS A 126 -13.42 22.08 -2.83
C LYS A 126 -11.97 21.61 -2.96
N LEU A 127 -11.71 20.30 -2.82
CA LEU A 127 -10.37 19.74 -2.99
C LEU A 127 -10.01 19.70 -4.48
N ILE A 128 -8.86 20.27 -4.84
CA ILE A 128 -8.33 20.24 -6.20
C ILE A 128 -7.66 18.89 -6.42
N GLU A 129 -8.00 18.21 -7.50
CA GLU A 129 -7.27 17.03 -7.98
C GLU A 129 -6.20 17.51 -8.96
N LEU A 130 -4.93 17.35 -8.58
CA LEU A 130 -3.79 17.73 -9.40
C LEU A 130 -3.61 16.70 -10.50
N ASP A 131 -4.28 16.93 -11.63
CA ASP A 131 -4.02 16.20 -12.86
C ASP A 131 -2.79 16.85 -13.52
N LEU A 132 -1.59 16.38 -13.15
CA LEU A 132 -0.30 16.91 -13.63
C LEU A 132 -0.03 16.60 -15.14
N ASP A 133 -1.06 16.23 -15.91
CA ASP A 133 -0.98 15.94 -17.34
C ASP A 133 -1.07 17.21 -18.23
N LEU A 134 -1.11 18.41 -17.65
CA LEU A 134 -0.95 19.68 -18.37
C LEU A 134 0.43 20.29 -18.10
N VAL A 135 1.46 19.71 -18.73
CA VAL A 135 2.71 20.42 -19.01
C VAL A 135 2.91 20.36 -20.52
N PHE A 136 2.86 21.55 -21.13
CA PHE A 136 2.96 21.86 -22.56
C PHE A 136 4.18 21.26 -23.25
#